data_AF-A0A496ZMB2-F1
#
_entry.id   AF-A0A496ZMB2-F1
#
_cell.length_a   1.000
_cell.length_b   1.000
_cell.length_c   1.000
_cell.angle_alpha   90.00
_cell.angle_beta   90.00
_cell.angle_gamma   90.00
#
_symmetry.space_group_name_H-M   'P 1'
#
loop_
_entity.id
_entity.type
_entity.pdbx_description
1 polymer ?
#
loop_
_entity_poly.entity_id
_entity_poly.type
_entity_poly.pdbx_seq_one_letter_code
_entity_poly.pdbx_strand_id
1 'polypeptide(L)'
;MNISKQKIGVFWKIFALLICLYGFFISISLMGSVFKSFVDMSEALIKGVSNPVIGVFIGILATSIIQSSSATTSIVVGFVASGLLSSSGYNAIELAIPIIMGANIGTSITNTIVSFGHIARNK
;
A
#
# COMPACT_ATOMS: atom_id res chain seq x y z
N MET A 1 -13.53 33.11 -27.18
CA MET A 1 -12.10 32.70 -27.26
C MET A 1 -11.59 32.00 -25.98
N ASN A 2 -12.43 31.22 -25.26
CA ASN A 2 -12.03 30.58 -23.98
C ASN A 2 -12.05 29.04 -23.99
N ILE A 3 -12.81 28.42 -24.90
CA ILE A 3 -13.01 26.96 -24.91
C ILE A 3 -11.77 26.20 -25.44
N SER A 4 -11.01 26.78 -26.39
CA SER A 4 -9.78 26.17 -26.91
C SER A 4 -8.63 26.16 -25.88
N LYS A 5 -8.48 27.25 -25.11
CA LYS A 5 -7.51 27.33 -24.00
C LYS A 5 -7.88 26.43 -22.82
N GLN A 6 -9.16 26.16 -22.60
CA GLN A 6 -9.57 25.19 -21.56
C GLN A 6 -9.26 23.76 -21.99
N LYS A 7 -9.55 23.38 -23.24
CA LYS A 7 -9.24 22.04 -23.76
C LYS A 7 -7.73 21.75 -23.74
N ILE A 8 -6.89 22.73 -24.07
CA ILE A 8 -5.42 22.55 -24.03
C ILE A 8 -4.91 22.38 -22.59
N GLY A 9 -5.51 23.08 -21.62
CA GLY A 9 -5.17 22.94 -20.20
C GLY A 9 -5.61 21.57 -19.62
N VAL A 10 -6.76 21.06 -20.03
CA VAL A 10 -7.24 19.72 -19.62
C VAL A 10 -6.35 18.62 -20.20
N PHE A 11 -5.94 18.75 -21.47
CA PHE A 11 -5.01 17.82 -22.10
C PHE A 11 -3.68 17.69 -21.33
N TRP A 12 -3.08 18.83 -20.96
CA TRP A 12 -1.84 18.84 -20.16
C TRP A 12 -2.02 18.21 -18.78
N LYS A 13 -3.17 18.39 -18.12
CA LYS A 13 -3.47 17.74 -16.84
C LYS A 13 -3.58 16.22 -16.97
N ILE A 14 -4.23 15.72 -18.02
CA ILE A 14 -4.35 14.27 -18.28
C ILE A 14 -2.98 13.67 -18.56
N PHE A 15 -2.16 14.34 -19.38
CA PHE A 15 -0.80 13.90 -19.68
C PHE A 15 0.07 13.84 -18.41
N ALA A 16 0.00 14.88 -17.56
CA ALA A 16 0.71 14.90 -16.28
C ALA A 16 0.24 13.78 -15.32
N LEU A 17 -1.06 13.49 -15.28
CA LEU A 17 -1.62 12.40 -14.47
C LEU A 17 -1.04 11.04 -14.91
N LEU A 18 -0.97 10.77 -16.21
CA LEU A 18 -0.44 9.51 -16.75
C LEU A 18 1.05 9.33 -16.43
N ILE A 19 1.84 10.40 -16.52
CA ILE A 19 3.26 10.39 -16.12
C ILE A 19 3.42 10.12 -14.62
N CYS A 20 2.60 10.75 -13.79
CA CYS A 20 2.64 10.54 -12.34
C CYS A 20 2.27 9.08 -11.99
N LEU A 21 1.27 8.51 -12.66
CA LEU A 21 0.87 7.13 -12.50
C LEU A 21 2.00 6.17 -12.93
N TYR A 22 2.65 6.45 -14.05
CA TYR A 22 3.78 5.64 -14.53
C TYR A 22 4.98 5.67 -13.55
N GLY A 23 5.35 6.86 -13.05
CA GLY A 23 6.40 7.00 -12.04
C GLY A 23 6.06 6.30 -10.72
N PHE A 24 4.78 6.27 -10.35
CA PHE A 24 4.30 5.52 -9.19
C PHE A 24 4.51 4.01 -9.35
N PHE A 25 4.17 3.42 -10.50
CA PHE A 25 4.41 2.00 -10.77
C PHE A 25 5.91 1.64 -10.77
N ILE A 26 6.76 2.51 -11.29
CA ILE A 26 8.23 2.36 -11.20
C ILE A 26 8.69 2.34 -9.75
N SER A 27 8.18 3.26 -8.93
CA SER A 27 8.53 3.35 -7.51
C SER A 27 8.15 2.08 -6.74
N ILE A 28 6.96 1.52 -7.00
CA ILE A 28 6.54 0.27 -6.36
C ILE A 28 7.42 -0.91 -6.81
N SER A 29 7.77 -0.98 -8.09
CA SER A 29 8.63 -2.03 -8.63
C SER A 29 10.04 -2.00 -8.00
N LEU A 30 10.58 -0.82 -7.76
CA LEU A 30 11.85 -0.61 -7.05
C LEU A 30 11.75 -1.01 -5.57
N MET A 31 10.71 -0.57 -4.88
CA MET A 31 10.48 -0.93 -3.47
C MET A 31 10.34 -2.44 -3.29
N GLY A 32 9.69 -3.11 -4.25
CA GLY A 32 9.60 -4.55 -4.30
C GLY A 32 10.98 -5.22 -4.38
N SER A 33 11.82 -4.78 -5.30
CA SER A 33 13.17 -5.35 -5.52
C SER A 33 14.07 -5.25 -4.27
N VAL A 34 13.96 -4.14 -3.54
CA VAL A 34 14.66 -3.94 -2.25
C VAL A 34 14.10 -4.87 -1.18
N PHE A 35 12.78 -5.04 -1.11
CA PHE A 35 12.14 -5.93 -0.14
C PHE A 35 12.48 -7.41 -0.40
N LYS A 36 12.60 -7.85 -1.67
CA LYS A 36 13.09 -9.20 -2.01
C LYS A 36 14.46 -9.45 -1.41
N SER A 37 15.37 -8.50 -1.60
CA SER A 37 16.73 -8.60 -1.09
C SER A 37 16.76 -8.60 0.45
N PHE A 38 15.83 -7.90 1.10
CA PHE A 38 15.67 -7.89 2.55
C PHE A 38 15.11 -9.22 3.11
N VAL A 39 14.15 -9.82 2.38
CA VAL A 39 13.49 -11.06 2.73
C VAL A 39 14.37 -12.29 2.42
N ASP A 40 15.10 -12.29 1.31
CA ASP A 40 16.09 -13.33 0.97
C ASP A 40 17.26 -13.35 1.97
N MET A 41 17.61 -12.20 2.56
CA MET A 41 18.60 -12.12 3.65
C MET A 41 18.05 -12.61 5.00
N SER A 42 16.74 -12.79 5.13
CA SER A 42 16.05 -13.09 6.38
C SER A 42 15.17 -14.33 6.24
N GLU A 43 15.78 -15.51 6.24
CA GLU A 43 15.10 -16.83 6.19
C GLU A 43 14.01 -17.00 7.28
N ALA A 44 14.13 -16.26 8.39
CA ALA A 44 13.14 -16.19 9.47
C ALA A 44 11.86 -15.41 9.13
N LEU A 45 11.93 -14.40 8.26
CA LEU A 45 10.76 -13.64 7.79
C LEU A 45 9.90 -14.48 6.84
N ILE A 46 10.53 -15.30 5.98
CA ILE A 46 9.82 -16.20 5.06
C ILE A 46 8.97 -17.24 5.84
N LYS A 47 9.47 -17.77 6.96
CA LYS A 47 8.69 -18.66 7.84
C LYS A 47 7.58 -17.95 8.62
N GLY A 48 7.70 -16.65 8.90
CA GLY A 48 6.68 -15.87 9.61
C GLY A 48 5.56 -15.37 8.68
N VAL A 49 5.91 -15.04 7.45
CA VAL A 49 5.00 -14.47 6.46
C VAL A 49 3.99 -15.50 5.91
N SER A 50 4.24 -16.80 6.07
CA SER A 50 3.24 -17.85 5.81
C SER A 50 2.07 -17.84 6.80
N ASN A 51 2.21 -17.17 7.95
CA ASN A 51 1.12 -17.02 8.91
C ASN A 51 0.26 -15.78 8.58
N PRO A 52 -1.03 -15.94 8.24
CA PRO A 52 -1.90 -14.83 7.88
C PRO A 52 -2.00 -13.76 8.99
N VAL A 53 -1.81 -14.14 10.25
CA VAL A 53 -1.81 -13.19 11.38
C VAL A 53 -0.69 -12.16 11.25
N ILE A 54 0.50 -12.59 10.84
CA ILE A 54 1.65 -11.69 10.67
C ILE A 54 1.41 -10.73 9.49
N GLY A 55 0.80 -11.22 8.41
CA GLY A 55 0.39 -10.36 7.30
C GLY A 55 -0.60 -9.26 7.73
N VAL A 56 -1.57 -9.58 8.60
CA VAL A 56 -2.48 -8.58 9.19
C VAL A 56 -1.72 -7.53 9.99
N PHE A 57 -0.77 -7.92 10.85
CA PHE A 57 0.03 -6.96 11.60
C PHE A 57 0.89 -6.05 10.72
N ILE A 58 1.49 -6.60 9.65
CA ILE A 58 2.24 -5.82 8.67
C ILE A 58 1.31 -4.77 8.02
N GLY A 59 0.10 -5.17 7.63
CA GLY A 59 -0.90 -4.25 7.07
C GLY A 59 -1.31 -3.14 8.03
N ILE A 60 -1.57 -3.48 9.30
CA ILE A 60 -1.93 -2.52 10.36
C ILE A 60 -0.79 -1.50 10.55
N LEU A 61 0.46 -1.97 10.68
CA LEU A 61 1.62 -1.11 10.88
C LEU A 61 1.89 -0.23 9.66
N ALA A 62 1.87 -0.80 8.47
CA ALA A 62 2.08 -0.06 7.22
C ALA A 62 1.04 1.06 7.06
N THR A 63 -0.24 0.77 7.29
CA THR A 63 -1.28 1.79 7.22
C THR A 63 -1.26 2.77 8.38
N SER A 64 -0.79 2.38 9.57
CA SER A 64 -0.63 3.33 10.68
C SER A 64 0.49 4.35 10.40
N ILE A 65 1.57 3.92 9.74
CA ILE A 65 2.68 4.79 9.31
C ILE A 65 2.27 5.68 8.15
N ILE A 66 1.66 5.09 7.11
CA ILE A 66 1.27 5.80 5.89
C ILE A 66 -0.03 6.61 6.10
N GLN A 67 -0.79 6.28 7.14
CA GLN A 67 -2.10 6.86 7.51
C GLN A 67 -3.20 6.74 6.43
N SER A 68 -2.91 6.07 5.32
CA SER A 68 -3.79 5.92 4.17
C SER A 68 -3.87 4.46 3.77
N SER A 69 -5.04 3.85 3.97
CA SER A 69 -5.27 2.47 3.55
C SER A 69 -5.26 2.33 2.03
N SER A 70 -5.71 3.33 1.27
CA SER A 70 -5.69 3.30 -0.21
C SER A 70 -4.28 3.38 -0.78
N ALA A 71 -3.39 4.15 -0.14
CA ALA A 71 -1.97 4.17 -0.52
C ALA A 71 -1.31 2.83 -0.18
N THR A 72 -1.58 2.29 1.01
CA THR A 72 -1.04 1.00 1.46
C THR A 72 -1.47 -0.14 0.54
N THR A 73 -2.75 -0.23 0.19
CA THR A 73 -3.26 -1.27 -0.72
C THR A 73 -2.69 -1.13 -2.12
N SER A 74 -2.52 0.09 -2.63
CA SER A 74 -1.91 0.32 -3.96
C SER A 74 -0.46 -0.18 -4.03
N ILE A 75 0.30 0.00 -2.95
CA ILE A 75 1.67 -0.54 -2.82
C ILE A 75 1.63 -2.07 -2.84
N VAL A 76 0.75 -2.70 -2.04
CA VAL A 76 0.62 -4.17 -2.00
C VAL A 76 0.20 -4.74 -3.35
N VAL A 77 -0.75 -4.10 -4.05
CA VAL A 77 -1.18 -4.50 -5.40
C VAL A 77 -0.04 -4.37 -6.41
N GLY A 78 0.76 -3.31 -6.32
CA GLY A 78 1.95 -3.19 -7.17
C GLY A 78 3.02 -4.25 -6.87
N PHE A 79 3.14 -4.69 -5.61
CA PHE A 79 3.99 -5.85 -5.27
C PHE A 79 3.49 -7.15 -5.87
N VAL A 80 2.18 -7.40 -5.85
CA VAL A 80 1.58 -8.56 -6.54
C VAL A 80 1.83 -8.47 -8.04
N ALA A 81 1.64 -7.30 -8.66
CA ALA A 81 1.85 -7.08 -10.08
C ALA A 81 3.32 -7.27 -10.52
N SER A 82 4.27 -6.94 -9.64
CA SER A 82 5.71 -7.11 -9.90
C SER A 82 6.20 -8.57 -9.82
N GLY A 83 5.33 -9.53 -9.48
CA GLY A 83 5.68 -10.96 -9.40
C GLY A 83 6.63 -11.32 -8.25
N LEU A 84 6.96 -10.36 -7.39
CA LEU A 84 7.92 -10.49 -6.30
C LEU A 84 7.52 -11.50 -5.24
N LEU A 85 6.22 -11.65 -5.01
CA LEU A 85 5.65 -12.58 -4.05
C LEU A 85 5.49 -14.00 -4.63
N SER A 86 5.74 -14.20 -5.93
CA SER A 86 5.61 -15.51 -6.60
C SER A 86 6.86 -16.40 -6.49
N SER A 87 7.99 -15.87 -6.02
CA SER A 87 9.25 -16.64 -5.92
C SER A 87 9.35 -17.59 -4.71
N SER A 88 8.40 -17.56 -3.77
CA SER A 88 8.48 -18.28 -2.49
C SER A 88 7.63 -19.56 -2.38
N GLY A 89 7.05 -20.06 -3.48
CA GLY A 89 6.18 -21.26 -3.44
C GLY A 89 4.78 -21.03 -2.86
N TYR A 90 4.47 -19.79 -2.48
CA TYR A 90 3.15 -19.30 -2.08
C TYR A 90 2.56 -18.43 -3.19
N ASN A 91 1.24 -18.45 -3.34
CA ASN A 91 0.57 -17.56 -4.28
C ASN A 91 0.72 -16.11 -3.80
N ALA A 92 1.17 -15.20 -4.67
CA ALA A 92 1.31 -13.77 -4.36
C ALA A 92 0.04 -13.15 -3.74
N ILE A 93 -1.12 -13.70 -4.11
CA ILE A 93 -2.44 -13.29 -3.64
C ILE A 93 -2.69 -13.73 -2.19
N GLU A 94 -2.24 -14.91 -1.78
CA GLU A 94 -2.38 -15.42 -0.41
C GLU A 94 -1.61 -14.56 0.60
N LEU A 95 -0.51 -13.95 0.16
CA LEU A 95 0.29 -13.02 0.94
C LEU A 95 -0.34 -11.62 1.00
N ALA A 96 -0.96 -11.19 -0.10
CA ALA A 96 -1.57 -9.87 -0.21
C ALA A 96 -2.87 -9.75 0.60
N ILE A 97 -3.69 -10.81 0.65
CA ILE A 97 -5.01 -10.77 1.31
C ILE A 97 -4.91 -10.36 2.79
N PRO A 98 -4.07 -11.00 3.63
CA PRO A 98 -3.98 -10.64 5.04
C PRO A 98 -3.42 -9.23 5.26
N ILE A 99 -2.50 -8.78 4.41
CA ILE A 99 -1.94 -7.41 4.48
C ILE A 99 -3.02 -6.38 4.15
N ILE A 100 -3.85 -6.63 3.12
CA ILE A 100 -4.96 -5.73 2.76
C ILE A 100 -6.02 -5.71 3.88
N MET A 101 -6.33 -6.86 4.50
CA MET A 101 -7.20 -6.88 5.68
C MET A 101 -6.61 -6.05 6.83
N GLY A 102 -5.32 -6.19 7.10
CA GLY A 102 -4.62 -5.39 8.10
C GLY A 102 -4.67 -3.89 7.82
N ALA A 103 -4.49 -3.49 6.56
CA ALA A 103 -4.57 -2.09 6.15
C ALA A 103 -5.94 -1.47 6.45
N ASN A 104 -7.03 -2.22 6.22
CA ASN A 104 -8.39 -1.76 6.52
C ASN A 104 -8.66 -1.70 8.04
N ILE A 105 -8.03 -2.57 8.83
CA ILE A 105 -8.10 -2.52 10.29
C ILE A 105 -7.30 -1.31 10.82
N GLY A 106 -6.13 -1.02 10.25
CA GLY A 106 -5.26 0.08 10.68
C GLY A 106 -5.93 1.46 10.66
N THR A 107 -6.69 1.78 9.62
CA THR A 107 -7.45 3.05 9.57
C THR A 107 -8.51 3.17 10.67
N SER A 108 -9.09 2.05 11.09
CA SER A 108 -10.10 2.01 12.15
C SER A 108 -9.47 2.28 13.53
N ILE A 109 -8.24 1.83 13.76
CA ILE A 109 -7.52 2.04 15.04
C ILE A 109 -7.28 3.53 15.27
N THR A 110 -6.76 4.25 14.26
CA THR A 110 -6.52 5.70 14.37
C THR A 110 -7.82 6.46 14.64
N ASN A 111 -8.90 6.16 13.91
CA ASN A 111 -10.20 6.79 14.13
C ASN A 111 -10.78 6.50 15.52
N THR A 112 -10.58 5.28 16.03
CA THR A 112 -11.04 4.89 17.37
C THR A 112 -10.30 5.67 18.45
N ILE A 113 -8.97 5.80 18.35
CA ILE A 113 -8.16 6.59 19.29
C ILE A 113 -8.59 8.06 19.28
N VAL A 114 -8.77 8.65 18.09
CA VAL A 114 -9.23 10.04 17.94
C VAL A 114 -10.63 10.23 18.51
N SER A 115 -11.55 9.28 18.29
CA SER A 115 -12.91 9.31 18.83
C SER A 115 -12.92 9.27 20.36
N PHE A 116 -12.14 8.36 20.97
CA PHE A 116 -12.00 8.31 22.43
C PHE A 116 -11.41 9.60 23.02
N GLY A 117 -10.39 10.16 22.36
CA GLY A 117 -9.82 11.46 22.76
C GLY A 117 -10.85 12.60 22.69
N HIS A 118 -11.75 12.58 21.70
CA HIS A 118 -12.81 13.58 21.56
C HIS A 118 -13.88 13.46 22.65
N ILE A 119 -14.27 12.23 23.03
CA ILE A 119 -15.22 11.98 24.12
C ILE A 119 -14.63 12.44 25.47
N ALA A 120 -13.35 12.18 25.71
CA ALA A 120 -12.68 12.60 26.96
C ALA A 120 -12.54 14.12 27.09
N ARG A 121 -12.52 14.87 25.98
CA ARG A 121 -12.37 16.34 25.96
C ARG A 121 -13.69 17.10 26.06
N ASN A 122 -14.84 16.42 25.96
CA ASN A 122 -16.18 17.03 25.95
C ASN A 122 -16.91 16.86 27.31
N LYS A 123 -16.14 16.72 28.39
CA LYS A 123 -16.55 16.88 29.78
C LYS A 123 -15.71 17.99 30.41
#